data_AF-D3RQG8-F1
#
_entry.id   AF-D3RQG8-F1
#
_cell.length_a   1.000
_cell.length_b   1.000
_cell.length_c   1.000
_cell.angle_alpha   90.00
_cell.angle_beta   90.00
_cell.angle_gamma   90.00
#
_symmetry.space_group_name_H-M   'P 1'
#
loop_
_entity.id
_entity.type
_entity.pdbx_description
1 polymer ?
#
loop_
_entity_poly.entity_id
_entity_poly.type
_entity_poly.pdbx_seq_one_letter_code
_entity_poly.pdbx_strand_id
1 'polypeptide(L)'
;MTSKKESSQKYPSDISDEEWEIVESIFEELEPYTTGRPRSSDLREILNAIFYLNKTGCPWRYLPNDFPSYKLVNYYYNKWTDNKLLENLNTALREQLRKKKDRKPDPTGAIIDSQSVKGTPESRRASGFDGGKLVKGRKRHIVVDTMGCVLVVWVHAANMFDGTAAREVIARLFLLIQSVKIIWADGAYAGAELIEWVFKQFACTLTIVKKQTGRQGFHVLPRRWVVERTFAWLGRSRRLSKDYERKPTSSESQVYLASSRLLLRQICNNQIHYKLATS
;
A
#
# COMPACT_ATOMS: atom_id res chain seq x y z
N MET A 1 -40.34 0.47 -17.48
CA MET A 1 -39.93 -0.91 -17.14
C MET A 1 -38.41 -0.94 -17.05
N THR A 2 -37.88 -0.63 -15.87
CA THR A 2 -36.46 -0.73 -15.57
C THR A 2 -36.12 -2.21 -15.40
N SER A 3 -35.47 -2.77 -16.42
CA SER A 3 -34.83 -4.08 -16.33
C SER A 3 -33.97 -4.12 -15.06
N LYS A 4 -34.37 -4.96 -14.09
CA LYS A 4 -33.47 -5.42 -13.03
C LYS A 4 -32.29 -6.05 -13.77
N LYS A 5 -31.14 -5.37 -13.77
CA LYS A 5 -29.89 -5.96 -14.22
C LYS A 5 -29.71 -7.24 -13.40
N GLU A 6 -29.85 -8.40 -14.04
CA GLU A 6 -29.58 -9.71 -13.45
C GLU A 6 -28.26 -9.63 -12.71
N SER A 7 -28.17 -10.27 -11.53
CA SER A 7 -27.01 -10.19 -10.65
C SER A 7 -25.72 -10.34 -11.47
N SER A 8 -24.97 -9.25 -11.66
CA SER A 8 -23.70 -9.33 -12.36
C SER A 8 -22.87 -10.35 -11.58
N GLN A 9 -22.29 -11.29 -12.31
CA GLN A 9 -21.45 -12.31 -11.70
C GLN A 9 -20.28 -11.60 -11.02
N LYS A 10 -20.25 -11.63 -9.68
CA LYS A 10 -19.22 -10.93 -8.89
C LYS A 10 -17.84 -11.47 -9.26
N TYR A 11 -16.88 -10.58 -9.49
CA TYR A 11 -15.48 -10.98 -9.66
C TYR A 11 -14.88 -11.38 -8.30
N PRO A 12 -13.90 -12.30 -8.25
CA PRO A 12 -13.20 -12.64 -6.99
C PRO A 12 -12.45 -11.48 -6.33
N SER A 13 -12.25 -10.37 -7.05
CA SER A 13 -11.68 -9.13 -6.52
C SER A 13 -12.70 -8.26 -5.78
N ASP A 14 -13.99 -8.43 -6.09
CA ASP A 14 -15.05 -7.58 -5.58
C ASP A 14 -15.13 -7.68 -4.06
N ILE A 15 -15.56 -6.59 -3.45
CA ILE A 15 -15.76 -6.55 -2.01
C ILE A 15 -17.11 -7.16 -1.63
N SER A 16 -17.14 -7.90 -0.53
CA SER A 16 -18.40 -8.40 0.06
C SER A 16 -19.26 -7.25 0.58
N ASP A 17 -20.51 -7.54 0.94
CA ASP A 17 -21.41 -6.54 1.51
C ASP A 17 -20.86 -6.05 2.88
N GLU A 18 -20.39 -6.96 3.73
CA GLU A 18 -19.71 -6.64 5.00
C GLU A 18 -18.44 -5.79 4.81
N GLU A 19 -17.64 -6.08 3.77
CA GLU A 19 -16.47 -5.27 3.44
C GLU A 19 -16.88 -3.87 2.94
N TRP A 20 -17.99 -3.78 2.20
CA TRP A 20 -18.50 -2.52 1.69
C TRP A 20 -19.05 -1.64 2.81
N GLU A 21 -19.81 -2.16 3.77
CA GLU A 21 -20.35 -1.38 4.89
C GLU A 21 -19.24 -0.61 5.65
N ILE A 22 -18.08 -1.27 5.86
CA ILE A 22 -16.92 -0.64 6.49
C ILE A 22 -16.36 0.49 5.61
N VAL A 23 -16.20 0.23 4.31
CA VAL A 23 -15.63 1.19 3.37
C VAL A 23 -16.56 2.39 3.17
N GLU A 24 -17.86 2.13 3.04
CA GLU A 24 -18.91 3.14 2.85
C GLU A 24 -18.92 4.12 4.02
N SER A 25 -18.93 3.61 5.25
CA SER A 25 -18.84 4.46 6.46
C SER A 25 -17.58 5.33 6.46
N ILE A 26 -16.42 4.78 6.08
CA ILE A 26 -15.17 5.56 5.97
C ILE A 26 -15.26 6.59 4.84
N PHE A 27 -15.86 6.25 3.71
CA PHE A 27 -16.01 7.15 2.56
C PHE A 27 -16.95 8.31 2.86
N GLU A 28 -18.03 8.06 3.59
CA GLU A 28 -18.96 9.10 4.05
C GLU A 28 -18.28 10.10 4.99
N GLU A 29 -17.37 9.63 5.85
CA GLU A 29 -16.58 10.49 6.74
C GLU A 29 -15.49 11.28 5.99
N LEU A 30 -14.74 10.63 5.10
CA LEU A 30 -13.59 11.23 4.43
C LEU A 30 -13.96 12.07 3.20
N GLU A 31 -15.05 11.74 2.53
CA GLU A 31 -15.54 12.45 1.34
C GLU A 31 -17.07 12.67 1.41
N PRO A 32 -17.54 13.41 2.44
CA PRO A 32 -18.95 13.66 2.65
C PRO A 32 -19.52 14.37 1.43
N TYR A 33 -20.74 13.98 1.07
CA TYR A 33 -21.48 14.70 0.05
C TYR A 33 -22.02 16.01 0.64
N THR A 34 -21.34 17.11 0.40
CA THR A 34 -21.67 18.38 1.07
C THR A 34 -22.68 19.24 0.31
N THR A 35 -22.64 19.28 -1.04
CA THR A 35 -23.58 20.05 -1.88
C THR A 35 -23.56 19.59 -3.35
N GLY A 36 -24.62 19.90 -4.12
CA GLY A 36 -24.65 19.80 -5.60
C GLY A 36 -25.72 18.86 -6.18
N ARG A 37 -25.48 18.37 -7.41
CA ARG A 37 -26.27 17.28 -8.02
C ARG A 37 -25.91 15.95 -7.36
N PRO A 38 -26.88 15.14 -6.88
CA PRO A 38 -26.59 13.85 -6.25
C PRO A 38 -25.65 13.00 -7.10
N ARG A 39 -24.70 12.34 -6.45
CA ARG A 39 -23.73 11.48 -7.12
C ARG A 39 -24.50 10.34 -7.80
N SER A 40 -24.42 10.28 -9.14
CA SER A 40 -25.11 9.23 -9.92
C SER A 40 -24.30 7.94 -10.06
N SER A 41 -23.03 7.96 -9.66
CA SER A 41 -22.13 6.82 -9.77
C SER A 41 -22.18 5.98 -8.50
N ASP A 42 -22.32 4.67 -8.67
CA ASP A 42 -22.14 3.70 -7.59
C ASP A 42 -20.64 3.61 -7.23
N LEU A 43 -20.29 4.10 -6.04
CA LEU A 43 -18.90 4.12 -5.56
C LEU A 43 -18.37 2.71 -5.29
N ARG A 44 -19.23 1.76 -4.93
CA ARG A 44 -18.85 0.37 -4.74
C ARG A 44 -18.36 -0.23 -6.04
N GLU A 45 -19.10 0.00 -7.13
CA GLU A 45 -18.74 -0.51 -8.45
C GLU A 45 -17.47 0.15 -9.01
N ILE A 46 -17.25 1.43 -8.72
CA ILE A 46 -15.99 2.11 -9.04
C ILE A 46 -14.84 1.46 -8.27
N LEU A 47 -15.00 1.22 -6.98
CA LEU A 47 -13.97 0.62 -6.14
C LEU A 47 -13.70 -0.85 -6.52
N ASN A 48 -14.74 -1.63 -6.84
CA ASN A 48 -14.63 -2.99 -7.38
C ASN A 48 -13.80 -3.01 -8.66
N ALA A 49 -14.07 -2.10 -9.61
CA ALA A 49 -13.28 -1.98 -10.84
C ALA A 49 -11.80 -1.64 -10.55
N ILE A 50 -11.53 -0.77 -9.57
CA ILE A 50 -10.16 -0.42 -9.16
C ILE A 50 -9.47 -1.62 -8.49
N PHE A 51 -10.15 -2.37 -7.62
CA PHE A 51 -9.61 -3.60 -7.03
C PHE A 51 -9.36 -4.68 -8.09
N TYR A 52 -10.24 -4.82 -9.07
CA TYR A 52 -10.04 -5.70 -10.21
C TYR A 52 -8.76 -5.32 -10.98
N LEU A 53 -8.59 -4.04 -11.31
CA LEU A 53 -7.38 -3.55 -11.98
C LEU A 53 -6.11 -3.76 -11.14
N ASN A 54 -6.15 -3.45 -9.85
CA ASN A 54 -5.02 -3.67 -8.93
C ASN A 54 -4.64 -5.15 -8.86
N LYS A 55 -5.65 -6.03 -8.76
CA LYS A 55 -5.45 -7.47 -8.61
C LYS A 55 -4.93 -8.11 -9.89
N THR A 56 -5.59 -7.84 -11.02
CA THR A 56 -5.29 -8.46 -12.32
C THR A 56 -4.15 -7.79 -13.07
N GLY A 57 -3.84 -6.53 -12.75
CA GLY A 57 -2.84 -5.74 -13.44
C GLY A 57 -3.23 -5.34 -14.86
N CYS A 58 -4.50 -5.49 -15.25
CA CYS A 58 -4.95 -5.15 -16.60
C CYS A 58 -4.69 -3.66 -16.92
N PRO A 59 -4.44 -3.29 -18.19
CA PRO A 59 -4.44 -1.89 -18.59
C PRO A 59 -5.80 -1.23 -18.35
N TRP A 60 -5.83 0.09 -18.10
CA TRP A 60 -7.07 0.84 -17.86
C TRP A 60 -8.14 0.63 -18.94
N ARG A 61 -7.75 0.65 -20.23
CA ARG A 61 -8.67 0.47 -21.37
C ARG A 61 -9.18 -0.96 -21.55
N TYR A 62 -8.63 -1.91 -20.79
CA TYR A 62 -8.97 -3.33 -20.81
C TYR A 62 -9.78 -3.72 -19.56
N LEU A 63 -10.26 -2.73 -18.79
CA LEU A 63 -11.28 -3.00 -17.78
C LEU A 63 -12.50 -3.66 -18.46
N PRO A 64 -13.05 -4.74 -17.88
CA PRO A 64 -14.25 -5.39 -18.38
C PRO A 64 -15.41 -4.41 -18.61
N ASN A 65 -16.23 -4.67 -19.62
CA ASN A 65 -17.32 -3.78 -20.06
C ASN A 65 -18.55 -3.78 -19.14
N ASP A 66 -18.63 -4.73 -18.20
CA ASP A 66 -19.66 -4.82 -17.18
C ASP A 66 -19.41 -3.88 -15.99
N PHE A 67 -18.17 -3.43 -15.78
CA PHE A 67 -17.84 -2.33 -14.87
C PHE A 67 -18.27 -0.96 -15.43
N PRO A 68 -18.33 0.09 -14.57
CA PRO A 68 -18.43 1.47 -15.05
C PRO A 68 -17.31 1.78 -16.05
N SER A 69 -17.58 2.68 -17.00
CA SER A 69 -16.62 2.99 -18.07
C SER A 69 -15.22 3.31 -17.52
N TYR A 70 -14.16 2.83 -18.17
CA TYR A 70 -12.79 3.04 -17.70
C TYR A 70 -12.45 4.52 -17.49
N LYS A 71 -13.09 5.44 -18.24
CA LYS A 71 -12.92 6.89 -18.08
C LYS A 71 -13.42 7.36 -16.71
N LEU A 72 -14.59 6.89 -16.29
CA LEU A 72 -15.19 7.21 -15.00
C LEU A 72 -14.38 6.59 -13.86
N VAL A 73 -13.99 5.32 -13.98
CA VAL A 73 -13.15 4.63 -12.98
C VAL A 73 -11.81 5.35 -12.82
N ASN A 74 -11.16 5.71 -13.93
CA ASN A 74 -9.90 6.46 -13.89
C ASN A 74 -10.08 7.88 -13.33
N TYR A 75 -11.21 8.55 -13.60
CA TYR A 75 -11.52 9.85 -12.99
C TYR A 75 -11.54 9.74 -11.46
N TYR A 76 -12.31 8.81 -10.90
CA TYR A 76 -12.37 8.62 -9.45
C TYR A 76 -11.05 8.16 -8.87
N TYR A 77 -10.34 7.25 -9.53
CA TYR A 77 -9.01 6.83 -9.08
C TYR A 77 -8.03 8.00 -8.98
N ASN A 78 -7.97 8.89 -9.98
CA ASN A 78 -7.11 10.08 -9.90
C ASN A 78 -7.59 11.04 -8.81
N LYS A 79 -8.91 11.29 -8.73
CA LYS A 79 -9.49 12.13 -7.68
C LYS A 79 -9.12 11.65 -6.27
N TRP A 80 -9.28 10.35 -6.02
CA TRP A 80 -8.97 9.69 -4.75
C TRP A 80 -7.47 9.57 -4.46
N THR A 81 -6.65 9.57 -5.51
CA THR A 81 -5.18 9.67 -5.40
C THR A 81 -4.78 11.09 -5.00
N ASP A 82 -5.32 12.10 -5.69
CA ASP A 82 -4.94 13.51 -5.53
C ASP A 82 -5.40 14.06 -4.17
N ASN A 83 -6.57 13.64 -3.66
CA ASN A 83 -7.09 14.04 -2.35
C ASN A 83 -6.66 13.11 -1.19
N LYS A 84 -5.78 12.14 -1.44
CA LYS A 84 -5.27 11.16 -0.45
C LYS A 84 -6.31 10.24 0.18
N LEU A 85 -7.51 10.12 -0.39
CA LEU A 85 -8.57 9.25 0.14
C LEU A 85 -8.12 7.79 0.26
N LEU A 86 -7.35 7.26 -0.69
CA LEU A 86 -6.87 5.87 -0.63
C LEU A 86 -5.84 5.62 0.48
N GLU A 87 -5.03 6.63 0.80
CA GLU A 87 -4.08 6.60 1.93
C GLU A 87 -4.85 6.65 3.26
N ASN A 88 -5.83 7.54 3.36
CA ASN A 88 -6.68 7.69 4.55
C ASN A 88 -7.58 6.46 4.79
N LEU A 89 -8.11 5.84 3.72
CA LEU A 89 -8.82 4.56 3.79
C LEU A 89 -7.91 3.49 4.41
N ASN A 90 -6.68 3.35 3.92
CA ASN A 90 -5.73 2.39 4.48
C ASN A 90 -5.45 2.67 5.97
N THR A 91 -5.30 3.94 6.35
CA THR A 91 -5.10 4.36 7.74
C THR A 91 -6.27 3.95 8.63
N ALA A 92 -7.51 4.27 8.24
CA ALA A 92 -8.71 3.91 8.98
C ALA A 92 -8.86 2.38 9.14
N LEU A 93 -8.65 1.62 8.06
CA LEU A 93 -8.70 0.15 8.09
C LEU A 93 -7.61 -0.44 8.99
N ARG A 94 -6.39 0.10 8.93
CA ARG A 94 -5.28 -0.32 9.79
C ARG A 94 -5.64 -0.11 11.27
N GLU A 95 -6.19 1.05 11.62
CA GLU A 95 -6.57 1.36 12.99
C GLU A 95 -7.67 0.43 13.51
N GLN A 96 -8.69 0.18 12.69
CA GLN A 96 -9.75 -0.77 13.02
C GLN A 96 -9.19 -2.18 13.24
N LEU A 97 -8.33 -2.67 12.34
CA LEU A 97 -7.70 -3.99 12.49
C LEU A 97 -6.84 -4.06 13.76
N ARG A 98 -6.08 -3.00 14.07
CA ARG A 98 -5.24 -2.96 15.27
C ARG A 98 -6.07 -2.99 16.55
N LYS A 99 -7.15 -2.21 16.61
CA LYS A 99 -8.12 -2.27 17.72
C LYS A 99 -8.70 -3.67 17.86
N LYS A 100 -9.11 -4.31 16.76
CA LYS A 100 -9.62 -5.69 16.73
C LYS A 100 -8.60 -6.75 17.19
N LYS A 101 -7.31 -6.42 17.22
CA LYS A 101 -6.22 -7.28 17.70
C LYS A 101 -5.67 -6.84 19.06
N ASP A 102 -6.45 -6.06 19.82
CA ASP A 102 -6.09 -5.53 21.14
C ASP A 102 -4.80 -4.72 21.15
N ARG A 103 -4.55 -3.98 20.06
CA ARG A 103 -3.41 -3.08 19.91
C ARG A 103 -3.89 -1.64 19.85
N LYS A 104 -3.04 -0.72 20.32
CA LYS A 104 -3.27 0.73 20.14
C LYS A 104 -3.39 1.07 18.65
N PRO A 105 -4.30 1.96 18.23
CA PRO A 105 -4.50 2.34 16.82
C PRO A 105 -3.17 2.79 16.20
N ASP A 106 -2.43 3.63 16.93
CA ASP A 106 -1.11 4.04 16.53
C ASP A 106 0.00 3.17 17.14
N PRO A 107 0.94 2.66 16.31
CA PRO A 107 2.04 1.85 16.77
C PRO A 107 3.14 2.68 17.44
N THR A 108 3.88 2.04 18.35
CA THR A 108 5.11 2.59 18.93
C THR A 108 6.38 2.06 18.25
N GLY A 109 6.27 1.02 17.44
CA GLY A 109 7.37 0.41 16.71
C GLY A 109 7.03 0.24 15.23
N ALA A 110 7.97 0.62 14.37
CA ALA A 110 7.83 0.59 12.92
C ALA A 110 9.04 -0.06 12.25
N ILE A 111 8.86 -0.55 11.02
CA ILE A 111 9.89 -1.22 10.24
C ILE A 111 9.89 -0.57 8.85
N ILE A 112 11.07 -0.13 8.38
CA ILE A 112 11.24 0.52 7.08
C ILE A 112 12.08 -0.37 6.16
N ASP A 113 11.65 -0.51 4.91
CA ASP A 113 12.40 -1.19 3.87
C ASP A 113 12.02 -0.67 2.46
N SER A 114 12.84 -0.99 1.46
CA SER A 114 12.69 -0.53 0.08
C SER A 114 12.65 -1.67 -0.93
N GLN A 115 11.76 -1.54 -1.92
CA GLN A 115 11.67 -2.43 -3.07
C GLN A 115 11.89 -1.65 -4.37
N SER A 116 12.87 -2.06 -5.16
CA SER A 116 13.07 -1.53 -6.51
C SER A 116 12.28 -2.38 -7.50
N VAL A 117 11.47 -1.72 -8.33
CA VAL A 117 10.60 -2.38 -9.31
C VAL A 117 10.91 -1.90 -10.71
N LYS A 118 10.83 -2.81 -11.69
CA LYS A 118 11.03 -2.46 -13.10
C LYS A 118 9.91 -1.54 -13.56
N GLY A 119 10.26 -0.44 -14.20
CA GLY A 119 9.31 0.48 -14.82
C GLY A 119 8.88 0.01 -16.21
N THR A 120 7.72 0.47 -16.67
CA THR A 120 7.29 0.37 -18.07
C THR A 120 7.53 1.71 -18.79
N PRO A 121 7.31 1.80 -20.13
CA PRO A 121 7.43 3.08 -20.83
C PRO A 121 6.60 4.22 -20.22
N GLU A 122 5.45 3.90 -19.63
CA GLU A 122 4.57 4.85 -18.96
C GLU A 122 5.21 5.49 -17.73
N SER A 123 6.04 4.76 -16.97
CA SER A 123 6.66 5.26 -15.74
C SER A 123 7.97 6.02 -15.98
N ARG A 124 8.45 6.09 -17.23
CA ARG A 124 9.78 6.58 -17.61
C ARG A 124 10.16 7.94 -17.04
N ARG A 125 9.20 8.88 -16.99
CA ARG A 125 9.46 10.28 -16.56
C ARG A 125 9.98 10.40 -15.13
N ALA A 126 9.66 9.45 -14.26
CA ALA A 126 10.10 9.43 -12.87
C ALA A 126 10.71 8.07 -12.53
N SER A 127 11.57 7.55 -13.42
CA SER A 127 12.29 6.29 -13.23
C SER A 127 13.80 6.54 -13.28
N GLY A 128 14.55 5.76 -12.50
CA GLY A 128 16.01 5.78 -12.44
C GLY A 128 16.59 4.37 -12.57
N PHE A 129 17.91 4.25 -12.46
CA PHE A 129 18.59 2.95 -12.45
C PHE A 129 19.18 2.70 -11.05
N ASP A 130 18.76 1.59 -10.45
CA ASP A 130 19.34 1.07 -9.21
C ASP A 130 20.51 0.15 -9.57
N GLY A 131 21.73 0.63 -9.38
CA GLY A 131 22.95 -0.13 -9.69
C GLY A 131 23.18 -1.33 -8.76
N GLY A 132 22.66 -1.29 -7.52
CA GLY A 132 22.80 -2.39 -6.56
C GLY A 132 21.88 -3.57 -6.90
N LYS A 133 20.69 -3.28 -7.43
CA LYS A 133 19.71 -4.31 -7.82
C LYS A 133 19.65 -4.57 -9.34
N LEU A 134 20.38 -3.78 -10.14
CA LEU A 134 20.35 -3.77 -11.60
C LEU A 134 18.91 -3.58 -12.15
N VAL A 135 18.14 -2.69 -11.52
CA VAL A 135 16.73 -2.43 -11.87
C VAL A 135 16.58 -1.02 -12.44
N LYS A 136 16.04 -0.93 -13.66
CA LYS A 136 15.56 0.33 -14.24
C LYS A 136 14.08 0.53 -13.92
N GLY A 137 13.75 1.53 -13.11
CA GLY A 137 12.38 1.81 -12.71
C GLY A 137 12.27 2.70 -11.48
N ARG A 138 11.38 2.35 -10.56
CA ARG A 138 11.12 3.12 -9.34
C ARG A 138 11.49 2.32 -8.10
N LYS A 139 11.79 3.03 -7.02
CA LYS A 139 11.95 2.45 -5.69
C LYS A 139 10.77 2.84 -4.84
N ARG A 140 10.19 1.85 -4.15
CA ARG A 140 9.06 1.99 -3.25
C ARG A 140 9.57 1.75 -1.84
N HIS A 141 9.56 2.79 -1.01
CA HIS A 141 9.77 2.65 0.41
C HIS A 141 8.42 2.43 1.07
N ILE A 142 8.35 1.47 1.99
CA ILE A 142 7.21 1.31 2.88
C ILE A 142 7.69 1.34 4.32
N VAL A 143 6.85 1.91 5.18
CA VAL A 143 6.93 1.72 6.62
C VAL A 143 5.75 0.86 7.04
N VAL A 144 6.02 -0.18 7.81
CA VAL A 144 4.99 -1.04 8.39
C VAL A 144 5.10 -1.07 9.91
N ASP A 145 4.01 -1.41 10.59
CA ASP A 145 4.08 -1.74 12.01
C ASP A 145 4.58 -3.18 12.27
N THR A 146 4.66 -3.57 13.53
CA THR A 146 5.04 -4.93 13.96
C THR A 146 4.09 -6.05 13.51
N MET A 147 2.87 -5.73 13.05
CA MET A 147 1.93 -6.69 12.46
C MET A 147 2.11 -6.80 10.94
N GLY A 148 2.77 -5.82 10.32
CA GLY A 148 2.94 -5.70 8.87
C GLY A 148 1.91 -4.80 8.20
N CYS A 149 1.15 -4.02 8.96
CA CYS A 149 0.20 -3.05 8.39
C CYS A 149 0.98 -1.85 7.84
N VAL A 150 0.69 -1.44 6.60
CA VAL A 150 1.35 -0.30 5.96
C VAL A 150 0.95 1.00 6.64
N LEU A 151 1.95 1.76 7.07
CA LEU A 151 1.83 3.09 7.70
C LEU A 151 2.06 4.20 6.68
N VAL A 152 3.13 4.06 5.88
CA VAL A 152 3.56 5.06 4.90
C VAL A 152 4.07 4.35 3.67
N VAL A 153 3.77 4.91 2.50
CA VAL A 153 4.38 4.56 1.22
C VAL A 153 4.99 5.82 0.60
N TRP A 154 6.20 5.67 0.06
CA TRP A 154 6.78 6.70 -0.78
C TRP A 154 7.45 6.08 -2.00
N VAL A 155 7.16 6.64 -3.18
CA VAL A 155 7.71 6.14 -4.43
C VAL A 155 8.53 7.22 -5.12
N HIS A 156 9.73 6.87 -5.55
CA HIS A 156 10.63 7.78 -6.25
C HIS A 156 11.47 7.03 -7.31
N ALA A 157 12.27 7.76 -8.07
CA ALA A 157 13.13 7.19 -9.10
C ALA A 157 14.24 6.30 -8.49
N ALA A 158 14.50 5.13 -9.06
CA ALA A 158 15.33 4.12 -8.41
C ALA A 158 16.83 4.47 -8.22
N ASN A 159 17.30 5.58 -8.79
CA ASN A 159 18.68 6.06 -8.66
C ASN A 159 18.96 6.82 -7.36
N MET A 160 17.95 7.14 -6.55
CA MET A 160 18.16 7.78 -5.25
C MET A 160 18.57 6.75 -4.19
N PHE A 161 19.56 7.12 -3.38
CA PHE A 161 20.07 6.30 -2.28
C PHE A 161 19.09 6.23 -1.10
N ASP A 162 19.05 5.06 -0.45
CA ASP A 162 18.07 4.76 0.59
C ASP A 162 18.22 5.66 1.82
N GLY A 163 19.43 6.08 2.18
CA GLY A 163 19.66 7.01 3.29
C GLY A 163 19.04 8.40 3.09
N THR A 164 19.13 8.96 1.87
CA THR A 164 18.47 10.23 1.52
C THR A 164 16.96 10.04 1.48
N ALA A 165 16.51 8.95 0.86
CA ALA A 165 15.10 8.60 0.78
C ALA A 165 14.45 8.40 2.15
N ALA A 166 15.20 7.85 3.11
CA ALA A 166 14.73 7.56 4.45
C ALA A 166 14.28 8.81 5.21
N ARG A 167 14.97 9.94 5.04
CA ARG A 167 14.59 11.19 5.72
C ARG A 167 13.17 11.61 5.34
N GLU A 168 12.84 11.56 4.04
CA GLU A 168 11.49 11.89 3.56
C GLU A 168 10.43 10.91 4.06
N VAL A 169 10.71 9.61 3.99
CA VAL A 169 9.79 8.56 4.45
C VAL A 169 9.52 8.68 5.95
N ILE A 170 10.56 8.93 6.74
CA ILE A 170 10.46 9.07 8.20
C ILE A 170 9.76 10.39 8.56
N ALA A 171 10.07 11.50 7.89
CA ALA A 171 9.34 12.76 8.10
C ALA A 171 7.83 12.58 7.85
N ARG A 172 7.44 11.91 6.76
CA ARG A 172 6.04 11.56 6.47
C ARG A 172 5.42 10.68 7.56
N LEU A 173 6.17 9.70 8.07
CA LEU A 173 5.71 8.86 9.18
C LEU A 173 5.34 9.71 10.40
N PHE A 174 6.18 10.67 10.77
CA PHE A 174 5.95 11.52 11.95
C PHE A 174 4.89 12.61 11.74
N LEU A 175 4.53 12.94 10.49
CA LEU A 175 3.33 13.75 10.21
C LEU A 175 2.04 12.98 10.54
N LEU A 176 2.06 11.66 10.44
CA LEU A 176 0.88 10.81 10.64
C LEU A 176 0.85 10.15 12.03
N ILE A 177 2.00 9.69 12.54
CA ILE A 177 2.08 8.79 13.70
C ILE A 177 3.24 9.21 14.61
N GLN A 178 2.97 10.15 15.51
CA GLN A 178 3.98 10.68 16.45
C GLN A 178 4.33 9.72 17.60
N SER A 179 3.54 8.65 17.81
CA SER A 179 3.77 7.68 18.88
C SER A 179 4.94 6.73 18.63
N VAL A 180 5.49 6.69 17.41
CA VAL A 180 6.61 5.82 17.08
C VAL A 180 7.84 6.22 17.88
N LYS A 181 8.42 5.25 18.60
CA LYS A 181 9.64 5.42 19.41
C LYS A 181 10.84 4.65 18.87
N ILE A 182 10.60 3.64 18.04
CA ILE A 182 11.65 2.83 17.46
C ILE A 182 11.32 2.42 16.02
N ILE A 183 12.30 2.53 15.15
CA ILE A 183 12.25 2.12 13.74
C ILE A 183 13.34 1.07 13.52
N TRP A 184 12.97 -0.11 12.99
CA TRP A 184 13.94 -1.10 12.51
C TRP A 184 14.16 -0.94 11.01
N ALA A 185 15.42 -0.93 10.60
CA ALA A 185 15.81 -0.82 9.20
C ALA A 185 16.96 -1.78 8.90
N ASP A 186 17.22 -2.03 7.62
CA ASP A 186 18.36 -2.84 7.22
C ASP A 186 19.66 -2.03 7.04
N GLY A 187 20.72 -2.71 6.62
CA GLY A 187 22.03 -2.12 6.41
C GLY A 187 22.07 -0.99 5.36
N ALA A 188 21.09 -0.90 4.45
CA ALA A 188 21.03 0.19 3.48
C ALA A 188 20.72 1.55 4.16
N TYR A 189 20.24 1.51 5.40
CA TYR A 189 19.92 2.69 6.22
C TYR A 189 21.00 3.00 7.28
N ALA A 190 22.18 2.37 7.22
CA ALA A 190 23.17 2.37 8.29
C ALA A 190 24.01 3.67 8.47
N GLY A 191 23.50 4.84 8.10
CA GLY A 191 24.22 6.11 8.22
C GLY A 191 24.12 6.75 9.62
N ALA A 192 25.26 7.08 10.24
CA ALA A 192 25.29 7.74 11.56
C ALA A 192 24.50 9.06 11.56
N GLU A 193 24.64 9.87 10.51
CA GLU A 193 23.88 11.13 10.36
C GLU A 193 22.37 10.90 10.30
N LEU A 194 21.91 9.81 9.67
CA LEU A 194 20.49 9.49 9.61
C LEU A 194 19.99 9.07 10.99
N ILE A 195 20.71 8.19 11.68
CA ILE A 195 20.37 7.71 13.02
C ILE A 195 20.28 8.90 14.00
N GLU A 196 21.29 9.77 13.98
CA GLU A 196 21.34 10.97 14.83
C GLU A 196 20.22 11.95 14.50
N TRP A 197 19.95 12.19 13.21
CA TRP A 197 18.86 13.06 12.78
C TRP A 197 17.50 12.54 13.24
N VAL A 198 17.20 11.24 13.09
CA VAL A 198 15.93 10.64 13.54
C VAL A 198 15.76 10.82 15.05
N PHE A 199 16.83 10.60 15.82
CA PHE A 199 16.78 10.78 17.26
C PHE A 199 16.56 12.24 17.66
N LYS A 200 17.32 13.17 17.08
CA LYS A 200 17.23 14.61 17.39
C LYS A 200 15.89 15.23 17.00
N GLN A 201 15.32 14.85 15.85
CA GLN A 201 14.08 15.45 15.35
C GLN A 201 12.82 14.85 15.97
N PHE A 202 12.83 13.54 16.27
CA PHE A 202 11.59 12.83 16.62
C PHE A 202 11.65 12.07 17.94
N ALA A 203 12.77 12.16 18.68
CA ALA A 203 13.02 11.35 19.87
C ALA A 203 12.76 9.84 19.62
N CYS A 204 13.16 9.37 18.44
CA CYS A 204 12.94 8.01 17.97
C CYS A 204 14.28 7.31 17.70
N THR A 205 14.40 6.05 18.09
CA THR A 205 15.60 5.25 17.84
C THR A 205 15.52 4.56 16.49
N LEU A 206 16.47 4.81 15.58
CA LEU A 206 16.64 4.03 14.36
C LEU A 206 17.64 2.88 14.61
N THR A 207 17.15 1.64 14.62
CA THR A 207 17.96 0.44 14.85
C THR A 207 18.23 -0.31 13.55
N ILE A 208 19.51 -0.51 13.25
CA ILE A 208 19.96 -1.26 12.07
C ILE A 208 20.04 -2.76 12.39
N VAL A 209 19.18 -3.54 11.75
CA VAL A 209 19.17 -5.00 11.83
C VAL A 209 20.13 -5.58 10.80
N LYS A 210 21.36 -5.85 11.23
CA LYS A 210 22.41 -6.45 10.39
C LYS A 210 22.07 -7.91 10.05
N LYS A 211 22.46 -8.35 8.85
CA LYS A 211 22.50 -9.78 8.51
C LYS A 211 23.55 -10.45 9.42
N GLN A 212 23.22 -11.63 9.96
CA GLN A 212 24.22 -12.45 10.67
C GLN A 212 25.20 -12.99 9.63
N THR A 213 26.46 -12.55 9.68
CA THR A 213 27.54 -13.04 8.80
C THR A 213 28.03 -14.41 9.28
N GLY A 214 28.24 -15.35 8.35
CA GLY A 214 28.90 -16.65 8.63
C GLY A 214 28.00 -17.88 8.77
N ARG A 215 26.69 -17.80 8.46
CA ARG A 215 25.79 -18.97 8.44
C ARG A 215 25.13 -19.14 7.06
N GLN A 216 25.21 -20.34 6.49
CA GLN A 216 24.53 -20.71 5.24
C GLN A 216 23.06 -21.06 5.55
N GLY A 217 22.12 -20.44 4.82
CA GLY A 217 20.67 -20.72 4.92
C GLY A 217 19.79 -19.47 5.10
N PHE A 218 18.48 -19.64 4.94
CA PHE A 218 17.50 -18.60 5.27
C PHE A 218 17.30 -18.54 6.79
N HIS A 219 17.59 -17.39 7.38
CA HIS A 219 17.38 -17.15 8.81
C HIS A 219 16.43 -15.97 8.99
N VAL A 220 15.39 -16.17 9.79
CA VAL A 220 14.45 -15.12 10.16
C VAL A 220 15.18 -14.10 11.04
N LEU A 221 15.45 -12.91 10.49
CA LEU A 221 15.91 -11.79 11.28
C LEU A 221 14.72 -11.23 12.07
N PRO A 222 14.76 -11.20 13.41
CA PRO A 222 13.64 -10.70 14.22
C PRO A 222 13.19 -9.33 13.73
N ARG A 223 11.88 -9.18 13.51
CA ARG A 223 11.19 -7.95 13.04
C ARG A 223 11.42 -7.58 11.56
N ARG A 224 12.59 -7.80 10.96
CA ARG A 224 12.82 -7.49 9.52
C ARG A 224 11.97 -8.33 8.57
N TRP A 225 11.75 -9.61 8.88
CA TRP A 225 10.92 -10.49 8.02
C TRP A 225 9.47 -9.99 7.84
N VAL A 226 8.98 -9.13 8.73
CA VAL A 226 7.59 -8.63 8.68
C VAL A 226 7.38 -7.72 7.47
N VAL A 227 8.28 -6.78 7.20
CA VAL A 227 8.16 -5.87 6.04
C VAL A 227 8.41 -6.61 4.73
N GLU A 228 9.35 -7.57 4.71
CA GLU A 228 9.60 -8.43 3.55
C GLU A 228 8.37 -9.30 3.21
N ARG A 229 7.71 -9.85 4.24
CA ARG A 229 6.42 -10.55 4.07
C ARG A 229 5.33 -9.61 3.58
N THR A 230 5.26 -8.38 4.08
CA THR A 230 4.29 -7.39 3.59
C THR A 230 4.52 -7.12 2.10
N PHE A 231 5.77 -6.94 1.64
CA PHE A 231 6.06 -6.85 0.21
C PHE A 231 5.60 -8.09 -0.57
N ALA A 232 5.81 -9.31 -0.04
CA ALA A 232 5.36 -10.54 -0.67
C ALA A 232 3.82 -10.60 -0.80
N TRP A 233 3.09 -10.15 0.22
CA TRP A 233 1.63 -10.05 0.17
C TRP A 233 1.15 -9.01 -0.83
N LEU A 234 1.75 -7.81 -0.84
CA LEU A 234 1.45 -6.75 -1.81
C LEU A 234 1.74 -7.23 -3.25
N GLY A 235 2.81 -8.01 -3.45
CA GLY A 235 3.17 -8.61 -4.75
C GLY A 235 2.09 -9.53 -5.34
N ARG A 236 1.11 -9.98 -4.54
CA ARG A 236 -0.05 -10.75 -5.04
C ARG A 236 -1.04 -9.90 -5.84
N SER A 237 -0.92 -8.58 -5.80
CA SER A 237 -1.59 -7.66 -6.71
C SER A 237 -0.73 -7.46 -7.95
N ARG A 238 -1.13 -8.04 -9.09
CA ARG A 238 -0.29 -8.09 -10.30
C ARG A 238 0.10 -6.71 -10.79
N ARG A 239 -0.73 -5.69 -10.54
CA ARG A 239 -0.44 -4.28 -10.85
C ARG A 239 0.85 -3.78 -10.20
N LEU A 240 1.27 -4.38 -9.08
CA LEU A 240 2.49 -4.01 -8.36
C LEU A 240 3.75 -4.74 -8.84
N SER A 241 3.64 -5.74 -9.72
CA SER A 241 4.79 -6.52 -10.22
C SER A 241 5.82 -5.70 -11.01
N LYS A 242 5.34 -4.64 -11.68
CA LYS A 242 6.10 -3.58 -12.35
C LYS A 242 5.47 -2.24 -11.98
N ASP A 243 6.13 -1.15 -12.31
CA ASP A 243 5.50 0.17 -12.23
C ASP A 243 4.92 0.55 -13.59
N TYR A 244 3.59 0.46 -13.68
CA TYR A 244 2.79 0.86 -14.85
C TYR A 244 2.30 2.32 -14.76
N GLU A 245 2.59 3.00 -13.66
CA GLU A 245 1.98 4.28 -13.32
C GLU A 245 2.80 5.46 -13.83
N ARG A 246 2.12 6.43 -14.45
CA ARG A 246 2.79 7.65 -14.97
C ARG A 246 3.35 8.52 -13.85
N LYS A 247 2.59 8.71 -12.76
CA LYS A 247 2.98 9.52 -11.59
C LYS A 247 3.42 8.61 -10.43
N PRO A 248 4.45 8.97 -9.65
CA PRO A 248 4.80 8.25 -8.43
C PRO A 248 3.66 8.20 -7.41
N THR A 249 2.87 9.27 -7.26
CA THR A 249 1.69 9.31 -6.37
C THR A 249 0.60 8.30 -6.74
N SER A 250 0.44 8.02 -8.03
CA SER A 250 -0.41 6.91 -8.50
C SER A 250 0.18 5.56 -8.09
N SER A 251 1.51 5.38 -8.20
CA SER A 251 2.19 4.15 -7.75
C SER A 251 2.03 3.95 -6.24
N GLU A 252 2.12 5.02 -5.43
CA GLU A 252 1.83 5.01 -3.99
C GLU A 252 0.39 4.54 -3.72
N SER A 253 -0.59 5.10 -4.44
CA SER A 253 -2.00 4.76 -4.29
C SER A 253 -2.31 3.29 -4.64
N GLN A 254 -1.63 2.72 -5.64
CA GLN A 254 -1.75 1.29 -5.93
C GLN A 254 -1.25 0.39 -4.78
N VAL A 255 -0.24 0.84 -4.02
CA VAL A 255 0.24 0.12 -2.83
C VAL A 255 -0.77 0.23 -1.70
N TYR A 256 -1.31 1.42 -1.44
CA TYR A 256 -2.37 1.62 -0.43
C TYR A 256 -3.65 0.83 -0.76
N LEU A 257 -4.04 0.71 -2.04
CA LEU A 257 -5.15 -0.14 -2.47
C LEU A 257 -4.89 -1.62 -2.18
N ALA A 258 -3.71 -2.13 -2.53
CA ALA A 258 -3.35 -3.52 -2.26
C ALA A 258 -3.33 -3.81 -0.76
N SER A 259 -2.79 -2.88 0.04
CA SER A 259 -2.81 -2.97 1.51
C SER A 259 -4.24 -2.92 2.06
N SER A 260 -5.08 -1.98 1.61
CA SER A 260 -6.48 -1.85 2.04
C SER A 260 -7.28 -3.11 1.75
N ARG A 261 -7.11 -3.74 0.58
CA ARG A 261 -7.78 -5.02 0.27
C ARG A 261 -7.34 -6.13 1.22
N LEU A 262 -6.07 -6.19 1.60
CA LEU A 262 -5.57 -7.15 2.58
C LEU A 262 -6.16 -6.90 3.97
N LEU A 263 -6.19 -5.64 4.41
CA LEU A 263 -6.75 -5.24 5.70
C LEU A 263 -8.23 -5.58 5.81
N LEU A 264 -9.04 -5.25 4.78
CA LEU A 264 -10.46 -5.61 4.72
C LEU A 264 -10.70 -7.10 4.90
N ARG A 265 -9.96 -7.94 4.17
CA ARG A 265 -10.06 -9.40 4.32
C ARG A 265 -9.68 -9.90 5.71
N GLN A 266 -8.74 -9.23 6.37
CA GLN A 266 -8.36 -9.58 7.74
C GLN A 266 -9.41 -9.12 8.75
N ILE A 267 -10.03 -7.96 8.54
CA ILE A 267 -11.11 -7.46 9.40
C ILE A 267 -12.33 -8.36 9.27
N CYS A 268 -12.78 -8.68 8.06
CA CYS A 268 -13.97 -9.50 7.84
C CYS A 268 -13.69 -11.02 7.86
N ASN A 269 -12.48 -11.46 8.22
CA ASN A 269 -12.05 -12.86 8.16
C ASN A 269 -12.28 -13.55 6.80
N ASN A 270 -12.35 -12.79 5.71
CA ASN A 270 -12.58 -13.25 4.35
C ASN A 270 -11.25 -13.54 3.62
N GLN A 271 -10.35 -14.27 4.27
CA GLN A 271 -9.05 -14.58 3.70
C GLN A 271 -9.16 -15.73 2.69
N ILE A 272 -8.50 -15.58 1.54
CA ILE A 272 -8.38 -16.69 0.58
C ILE A 272 -7.38 -17.71 1.17
N HIS A 273 -7.91 -18.81 1.70
CA HIS A 273 -7.11 -19.95 2.15
C HIS A 273 -6.66 -20.75 0.93
N TYR A 274 -5.37 -20.69 0.62
CA TYR A 274 -4.76 -21.61 -0.33
C TYR A 274 -4.51 -22.92 0.42
N LYS A 275 -5.33 -23.94 0.14
CA LYS A 275 -5.03 -25.30 0.60
C LYS A 275 -3.67 -25.68 0.04
N LEU A 276 -2.69 -25.91 0.90
CA LEU A 276 -1.48 -26.60 0.49
C LEU A 276 -1.91 -28.01 0.09
N ALA A 277 -1.58 -28.44 -1.12
CA ALA A 277 -1.72 -29.84 -1.47
C ALA A 277 -0.87 -30.63 -0.48
N THR A 278 -1.50 -31.40 0.40
CA THR A 278 -0.82 -32.40 1.20
C THR A 278 -0.29 -33.44 0.23
N SER A 279 1.02 -33.39 -0.03
CA SER A 279 1.80 -34.46 -0.67
C SER A 279 2.16 -35.52 0.35
#